data_AF-E6VG27-F1
#
_entry.id   AF-E6VG27-F1
#
_cell.length_a   1.000
_cell.length_b   1.000
_cell.length_c   1.000
_cell.angle_alpha   90.00
_cell.angle_beta   90.00
_cell.angle_gamma   90.00
#
_symmetry.space_group_name_H-M   'P 1'
#
loop_
_entity.id
_entity.type
_entity.pdbx_description
1 polymer ?
#
loop_
_entity_poly.entity_id
_entity_poly.type
_entity_poly.pdbx_seq_one_letter_code
_entity_poly.pdbx_strand_id
1 'polypeptide(L)'
;MGEASEAGQAAPSRAWRGVADLYHAVFTGLVLTLVSRRGTADAAEFVFRVFRRQQQERFVAGLAKLGLDHLPPAVAAAQYHYLSNWIGGVHVEYMYENDRKAWIRYPPPRWIWRGTAICGVPGEVSKAMLRGWHANNGVALGNLRLGFVCTKQSVDGQDGLEGYYYEADDVLEPDQRLQFARHLDAPLFDPAAAPALPVESWPKRRLEKAHRNYAMEYVRTAAPVVVQLFGPLDGGHLLHLTGKLIGMQSYDDLAPTLGATGRDAAGFAALLRALLAAQDDDAGLRETGGGYELRQIGWKLMDGVADAHPACVRVLQGLVEGLAAGCGRRIAVSLAGDHHAAPLVWTVR
;
A
#
# COMPACT_ATOMS: atom_id res chain seq x y z
N MET A 1 14.47 -36.70 -4.12
CA MET A 1 13.71 -35.91 -5.11
C MET A 1 12.88 -34.79 -4.44
N GLY A 2 13.42 -34.13 -3.39
CA GLY A 2 12.68 -33.15 -2.57
C GLY A 2 13.30 -31.75 -2.48
N GLU A 3 14.62 -31.61 -2.62
CA GLU A 3 15.32 -30.32 -2.42
C GLU A 3 15.18 -29.33 -3.58
N ALA A 4 15.02 -29.80 -4.82
CA ALA A 4 14.82 -28.94 -5.98
C ALA A 4 13.46 -28.21 -5.97
N SER A 5 12.48 -28.71 -5.19
CA SER A 5 11.13 -28.14 -5.08
C SER A 5 11.05 -26.99 -4.07
N GLU A 6 11.83 -27.05 -2.97
CA GLU A 6 11.84 -25.98 -1.95
C GLU A 6 12.65 -24.76 -2.42
N ALA A 7 13.79 -24.96 -3.08
CA ALA A 7 14.61 -23.86 -3.61
C ALA A 7 13.87 -23.04 -4.68
N GLY A 8 13.12 -23.72 -5.57
CA GLY A 8 12.27 -23.10 -6.58
C GLY A 8 11.02 -22.42 -6.01
N GLN A 9 10.55 -22.83 -4.83
CA GLN A 9 9.43 -22.18 -4.11
C GLN A 9 9.87 -21.01 -3.23
N ALA A 10 11.11 -21.03 -2.73
CA ALA A 10 11.68 -19.98 -1.89
C ALA A 10 12.05 -18.70 -2.69
N ALA A 11 12.54 -18.85 -3.93
CA ALA A 11 12.96 -17.73 -4.75
C ALA A 11 11.81 -16.74 -5.10
N PRO A 12 10.61 -17.18 -5.55
CA PRO A 12 9.47 -16.28 -5.77
C PRO A 12 8.99 -15.60 -4.48
N SER A 13 9.00 -16.31 -3.35
CA SER A 13 8.60 -15.77 -2.06
C SER A 13 9.49 -14.61 -1.61
N ARG A 14 10.82 -14.74 -1.79
CA ARG A 14 11.77 -13.68 -1.40
C ARG A 14 11.65 -12.46 -2.29
N ALA A 15 11.53 -12.65 -3.61
CA ALA A 15 11.34 -11.56 -4.55
C ALA A 15 10.04 -10.79 -4.28
N TRP A 16 8.94 -11.48 -3.97
CA TRP A 16 7.67 -10.83 -3.63
C TRP A 16 7.73 -10.01 -2.35
N ARG A 17 8.48 -10.45 -1.33
CA ARG A 17 8.71 -9.64 -0.13
C ARG A 17 9.50 -8.38 -0.45
N GLY A 18 10.58 -8.49 -1.23
CA GLY A 18 11.35 -7.31 -1.66
C GLY A 18 10.50 -6.30 -2.44
N VAL A 19 9.61 -6.78 -3.31
CA VAL A 19 8.64 -5.93 -4.01
C VAL A 19 7.62 -5.33 -3.03
N ALA A 20 7.12 -6.10 -2.06
CA ALA A 20 6.19 -5.60 -1.04
C ALA A 20 6.81 -4.45 -0.24
N ASP A 21 8.04 -4.65 0.25
CA ASP A 21 8.80 -3.65 1.02
C ASP A 21 9.08 -2.39 0.18
N LEU A 22 9.44 -2.56 -1.10
CA LEU A 22 9.67 -1.47 -2.04
C LEU A 22 8.41 -0.61 -2.24
N TYR A 23 7.28 -1.21 -2.58
CA TYR A 23 6.04 -0.47 -2.83
C TYR A 23 5.43 0.11 -1.54
N HIS A 24 5.64 -0.55 -0.40
CA HIS A 24 5.31 0.01 0.91
C HIS A 24 6.13 1.27 1.19
N ALA A 25 7.44 1.25 0.91
CA ALA A 25 8.31 2.42 1.03
C ALA A 25 7.91 3.53 0.04
N VAL A 26 7.53 3.19 -1.19
CA VAL A 26 7.01 4.17 -2.18
C VAL A 26 5.75 4.86 -1.66
N PHE A 27 4.78 4.12 -1.13
CA PHE A 27 3.55 4.73 -0.59
C PHE A 27 3.83 5.64 0.60
N THR A 28 4.61 5.16 1.57
CA THR A 28 5.01 5.96 2.76
C THR A 28 5.80 7.20 2.34
N GLY A 29 6.75 7.04 1.43
CA GLY A 29 7.57 8.10 0.88
C GLY A 29 6.76 9.14 0.10
N LEU A 30 5.69 8.72 -0.58
CA LEU A 30 4.80 9.64 -1.29
C LEU A 30 4.05 10.54 -0.32
N VAL A 31 3.52 9.98 0.77
CA VAL A 31 2.89 10.78 1.83
C VAL A 31 3.87 11.80 2.40
N LEU A 32 5.10 11.40 2.73
CA LEU A 32 6.13 12.32 3.24
C LEU A 32 6.58 13.35 2.20
N THR A 33 6.62 12.98 0.92
CA THR A 33 6.91 13.91 -0.18
C THR A 33 5.83 14.99 -0.23
N LEU A 34 4.56 14.61 -0.13
CA LEU A 34 3.46 15.57 -0.10
C LEU A 34 3.49 16.44 1.16
N VAL A 35 3.72 15.87 2.35
CA VAL A 35 3.87 16.66 3.58
C VAL A 35 4.97 17.71 3.43
N SER A 36 6.12 17.32 2.89
CA SER A 36 7.31 18.18 2.83
C SER A 36 7.40 19.10 1.61
N ARG A 37 6.59 18.88 0.56
CA ARG A 37 6.62 19.69 -0.69
C ARG A 37 5.31 20.42 -0.98
N ARG A 38 4.20 19.93 -0.45
CA ARG A 38 2.84 20.46 -0.66
C ARG A 38 2.17 20.92 0.64
N GLY A 39 2.66 20.46 1.78
CA GLY A 39 2.16 20.81 3.10
C GLY A 39 1.07 19.87 3.61
N THR A 40 0.71 20.05 4.89
CA THR A 40 -0.19 19.15 5.62
C THR A 40 -1.58 19.05 5.01
N ALA A 41 -2.16 20.16 4.52
CA ALA A 41 -3.51 20.18 3.96
C ALA A 41 -3.62 19.30 2.70
N ASP A 42 -2.71 19.49 1.74
CA ASP A 42 -2.65 18.70 0.51
C ASP A 42 -2.35 17.22 0.79
N ALA A 43 -1.44 16.94 1.72
CA ALA A 43 -1.15 15.56 2.14
C ALA A 43 -2.36 14.88 2.79
N ALA A 44 -3.12 15.61 3.62
CA ALA A 44 -4.34 15.12 4.24
C ALA A 44 -5.43 14.85 3.20
N GLU A 45 -5.63 15.77 2.24
CA GLU A 45 -6.59 15.56 1.15
C GLU A 45 -6.22 14.35 0.28
N PHE A 46 -4.93 14.19 -0.04
CA PHE A 46 -4.43 13.01 -0.74
C PHE A 46 -4.74 11.72 0.02
N VAL A 47 -4.39 11.63 1.31
CA VAL A 47 -4.66 10.44 2.12
C VAL A 47 -6.15 10.17 2.23
N PHE A 48 -6.99 11.20 2.41
CA PHE A 48 -8.44 11.05 2.40
C PHE A 48 -8.92 10.37 1.11
N ARG A 49 -8.50 10.86 -0.06
CA ARG A 49 -8.93 10.33 -1.36
C ARG A 49 -8.45 8.92 -1.64
N VAL A 50 -7.21 8.58 -1.28
CA VAL A 50 -6.69 7.22 -1.43
C VAL A 50 -7.53 6.24 -0.61
N PHE A 51 -7.74 6.54 0.67
CA PHE A 51 -8.50 5.65 1.55
C PHE A 51 -9.98 5.61 1.18
N ARG A 52 -10.56 6.73 0.73
CA ARG A 52 -11.95 6.76 0.26
C ARG A 52 -12.15 5.88 -0.97
N ARG A 53 -11.25 5.97 -1.95
CA ARG A 53 -11.31 5.16 -3.17
C ARG A 53 -11.17 3.67 -2.87
N GLN A 54 -10.17 3.28 -2.08
CA GLN A 54 -10.01 1.87 -1.70
C GLN A 54 -11.21 1.35 -0.90
N GLN A 55 -11.76 2.15 0.01
CA GLN A 55 -12.95 1.78 0.76
C GLN A 55 -14.12 1.46 -0.18
N GLN A 56 -14.37 2.32 -1.18
CA GLN A 56 -15.43 2.11 -2.17
C GLN A 56 -15.20 0.85 -3.02
N GLU A 57 -13.96 0.59 -3.42
CA GLU A 57 -13.62 -0.54 -4.28
C GLU A 57 -13.55 -1.88 -3.53
N ARG A 58 -13.22 -1.88 -2.24
CA ARG A 58 -12.80 -3.09 -1.50
C ARG A 58 -13.66 -3.46 -0.31
N PHE A 59 -14.34 -2.51 0.35
CA PHE A 59 -14.96 -2.78 1.64
C PHE A 59 -16.14 -3.75 1.54
N VAL A 60 -17.20 -3.39 0.81
CA VAL A 60 -18.41 -4.23 0.68
C VAL A 60 -18.10 -5.57 0.01
N ALA A 61 -17.36 -5.55 -1.10
CA ALA A 61 -16.96 -6.77 -1.78
C ALA A 61 -16.07 -7.67 -0.91
N GLY A 62 -15.24 -7.09 -0.04
CA GLY A 62 -14.38 -7.84 0.86
C GLY A 62 -15.12 -8.41 2.07
N LEU A 63 -16.16 -7.72 2.58
CA LEU A 63 -17.06 -8.28 3.60
C LEU A 63 -17.70 -9.59 3.12
N ALA A 64 -18.29 -9.59 1.92
CA ALA A 64 -18.89 -10.79 1.34
C ALA A 64 -17.85 -11.92 1.14
N LYS A 65 -16.65 -11.59 0.65
CA LYS A 65 -15.56 -12.56 0.48
C LYS A 65 -15.06 -13.18 1.79
N LEU A 66 -15.15 -12.44 2.89
CA LEU A 66 -14.78 -12.89 4.22
C LEU A 66 -15.95 -13.55 4.96
N GLY A 67 -17.16 -13.56 4.37
CA GLY A 67 -18.37 -14.11 4.99
C GLY A 67 -18.86 -13.27 6.18
N LEU A 68 -18.64 -11.96 6.17
CA LEU A 68 -18.95 -11.05 7.29
C LEU A 68 -20.24 -10.24 7.09
N ASP A 69 -20.90 -10.40 5.95
CA ASP A 69 -22.08 -9.63 5.52
C ASP A 69 -23.34 -9.90 6.34
N HIS A 70 -23.39 -11.03 7.05
CA HIS A 70 -24.49 -11.39 7.95
C HIS A 70 -24.33 -10.80 9.38
N LEU A 71 -23.17 -10.24 9.70
CA LEU A 71 -22.88 -9.73 11.05
C LEU A 71 -23.49 -8.34 11.27
N PRO A 72 -23.75 -7.95 12.54
CA PRO A 72 -24.13 -6.58 12.87
C PRO A 72 -23.13 -5.55 12.32
N PRO A 73 -23.55 -4.37 11.83
CA PRO A 73 -22.68 -3.45 11.09
C PRO A 73 -21.40 -3.02 11.83
N ALA A 74 -21.47 -2.78 13.14
CA ALA A 74 -20.30 -2.42 13.95
C ALA A 74 -19.29 -3.58 14.02
N VAL A 75 -19.79 -4.79 14.24
CA VAL A 75 -19.00 -6.03 14.29
C VAL A 75 -18.40 -6.35 12.92
N ALA A 76 -19.21 -6.30 11.86
CA ALA A 76 -18.79 -6.55 10.48
C ALA A 76 -17.65 -5.59 10.07
N ALA A 77 -17.79 -4.30 10.35
CA ALA A 77 -16.77 -3.30 10.07
C ALA A 77 -15.46 -3.57 10.83
N ALA A 78 -15.53 -3.86 12.13
CA ALA A 78 -14.37 -4.14 12.95
C ALA A 78 -13.65 -5.45 12.52
N GLN A 79 -14.40 -6.54 12.32
CA GLN A 79 -13.84 -7.81 11.86
C GLN A 79 -13.25 -7.74 10.45
N TYR A 80 -13.86 -6.97 9.55
CA TYR A 80 -13.28 -6.71 8.23
C TYR A 80 -11.89 -6.13 8.36
N HIS A 81 -11.74 -5.08 9.19
CA HIS A 81 -10.45 -4.41 9.37
C HIS A 81 -9.42 -5.34 10.00
N TYR A 82 -9.81 -6.19 10.94
CA TYR A 82 -8.93 -7.20 11.51
C TYR A 82 -8.47 -8.23 10.47
N LEU A 83 -9.40 -8.91 9.80
CA LEU A 83 -9.11 -10.03 8.91
C LEU A 83 -8.43 -9.59 7.59
N SER A 84 -8.89 -8.49 6.98
CA SER A 84 -8.33 -8.01 5.71
C SER A 84 -6.90 -7.50 5.84
N ASN A 85 -6.59 -6.78 6.93
CA ASN A 85 -5.24 -6.30 7.21
C ASN A 85 -4.29 -7.45 7.55
N TRP A 86 -4.76 -8.48 8.27
CA TRP A 86 -3.97 -9.67 8.56
C TRP A 86 -3.47 -10.35 7.28
N ILE A 87 -4.32 -10.48 6.25
CA ILE A 87 -3.91 -11.03 4.93
C ILE A 87 -2.80 -10.18 4.28
N GLY A 88 -2.84 -8.87 4.50
CA GLY A 88 -1.83 -7.90 4.07
C GLY A 88 -0.59 -7.84 4.97
N GLY A 89 -0.45 -8.72 5.97
CA GLY A 89 0.67 -8.71 6.92
C GLY A 89 0.63 -7.56 7.92
N VAL A 90 -0.50 -6.87 8.07
CA VAL A 90 -0.69 -5.75 8.99
C VAL A 90 -1.35 -6.26 10.26
N HIS A 91 -0.69 -6.04 11.41
CA HIS A 91 -1.23 -6.43 12.71
C HIS A 91 -2.34 -5.48 13.15
N VAL A 92 -3.50 -6.07 13.48
CA VAL A 92 -4.68 -5.40 13.99
C VAL A 92 -5.22 -6.27 15.12
N GLU A 93 -5.69 -5.64 16.18
CA GLU A 93 -6.40 -6.27 17.29
C GLU A 93 -7.89 -5.99 17.13
N TYR A 94 -8.73 -6.97 17.50
CA TYR A 94 -10.18 -6.87 17.47
C TYR A 94 -10.73 -7.24 18.83
N MET A 95 -11.60 -6.39 19.38
CA MET A 95 -12.26 -6.65 20.66
C MET A 95 -13.75 -6.41 20.52
N TYR A 96 -14.52 -7.50 20.58
CA TYR A 96 -15.97 -7.45 20.59
C TYR A 96 -16.47 -6.89 21.93
N GLU A 97 -17.43 -5.97 21.91
CA GLU A 97 -18.11 -5.50 23.12
C GLU A 97 -19.59 -5.93 23.11
N ASN A 98 -20.30 -5.64 22.02
CA ASN A 98 -21.66 -6.10 21.76
C ASN A 98 -22.02 -5.92 20.26
N ASP A 99 -23.20 -6.36 19.83
CA ASP A 99 -23.65 -6.24 18.43
C ASP A 99 -23.66 -4.80 17.90
N ARG A 100 -23.80 -3.81 18.79
CA ARG A 100 -23.78 -2.38 18.44
C ARG A 100 -22.42 -1.73 18.61
N LYS A 101 -21.39 -2.42 19.13
CA LYS A 101 -20.08 -1.83 19.40
C LYS A 101 -18.93 -2.84 19.35
N ALA A 102 -17.91 -2.52 18.55
CA ALA A 102 -16.71 -3.34 18.43
C ALA A 102 -15.46 -2.47 18.22
N TRP A 103 -14.38 -2.85 18.87
CA TRP A 103 -13.12 -2.11 18.88
C TRP A 103 -12.12 -2.69 17.90
N ILE A 104 -11.24 -1.82 17.42
CA ILE A 104 -10.04 -2.16 16.68
C ILE A 104 -8.85 -1.37 17.21
N ARG A 105 -7.68 -1.99 17.20
CA ARG A 105 -6.41 -1.32 17.50
C ARG A 105 -5.34 -1.75 16.51
N TYR A 106 -4.63 -0.77 15.96
CA TYR A 106 -3.44 -0.97 15.14
C TYR A 106 -2.22 -0.67 16.02
N PRO A 107 -1.67 -1.66 16.73
CA PRO A 107 -0.52 -1.44 17.60
C PRO A 107 0.74 -1.14 16.79
N PRO A 108 1.80 -0.59 17.41
CA PRO A 108 3.10 -0.47 16.82
C PRO A 108 3.69 -1.83 16.42
N PRO A 109 4.46 -1.93 15.33
CA PRO A 109 4.76 -0.85 14.38
C PRO A 109 3.57 -0.54 13.46
N ARG A 110 3.28 0.76 13.26
CA ARG A 110 2.25 1.18 12.30
C ARG A 110 2.74 0.94 10.88
N TRP A 111 2.11 -0.01 10.18
CA TRP A 111 2.48 -0.36 8.81
C TRP A 111 2.55 0.87 7.92
N ILE A 112 1.48 1.65 7.81
CA ILE A 112 1.41 2.82 6.92
C ILE A 112 2.46 3.91 7.22
N TRP A 113 2.92 4.02 8.48
CA TRP A 113 3.89 5.02 8.95
C TRP A 113 5.14 4.34 9.52
N ARG A 114 5.69 3.34 8.84
CA ARG A 114 6.70 2.45 9.45
C ARG A 114 8.01 3.18 9.75
N GLY A 115 8.58 2.88 10.92
CA GLY A 115 9.91 3.33 11.32
C GLY A 115 9.96 4.84 11.57
N THR A 116 11.07 5.48 11.16
CA THR A 116 11.29 6.92 11.36
C THR A 116 10.33 7.80 10.58
N ALA A 117 9.64 7.26 9.58
CA ALA A 117 8.62 7.98 8.81
C ALA A 117 7.50 8.52 9.70
N ILE A 118 7.15 7.82 10.79
CA ILE A 118 6.08 8.24 11.70
C ILE A 118 6.29 9.65 12.27
N CYS A 119 7.55 10.05 12.49
CA CYS A 119 7.90 11.36 13.04
C CYS A 119 7.58 12.51 12.07
N GLY A 120 7.45 12.22 10.77
CA GLY A 120 7.15 13.19 9.73
C GLY A 120 5.68 13.26 9.34
N VAL A 121 4.79 12.49 9.98
CA VAL A 121 3.37 12.42 9.62
C VAL A 121 2.53 13.28 10.58
N PRO A 122 1.90 14.36 10.10
CA PRO A 122 1.01 15.18 10.93
C PRO A 122 -0.24 14.42 11.37
N GLY A 123 -0.79 14.79 12.53
CA GLY A 123 -2.03 14.24 13.06
C GLY A 123 -3.21 14.37 12.10
N GLU A 124 -3.30 15.45 11.32
CA GLU A 124 -4.32 15.71 10.30
C GLU A 124 -4.30 14.67 9.18
N VAL A 125 -3.12 14.19 8.80
CA VAL A 125 -2.96 13.15 7.76
C VAL A 125 -3.48 11.81 8.28
N SER A 126 -3.17 11.46 9.54
CA SER A 126 -3.74 10.27 10.19
C SER A 126 -5.27 10.37 10.33
N LYS A 127 -5.80 11.53 10.72
CA LYS A 127 -7.26 11.78 10.77
C LYS A 127 -7.92 11.70 9.39
N ALA A 128 -7.22 12.10 8.33
CA ALA A 128 -7.74 12.01 6.97
C ALA A 128 -7.97 10.57 6.51
N MET A 129 -7.10 9.65 6.92
CA MET A 129 -7.28 8.20 6.70
C MET A 129 -8.60 7.71 7.34
N LEU A 130 -8.85 8.10 8.59
CA LEU A 130 -10.07 7.77 9.33
C LEU A 130 -11.33 8.36 8.66
N ARG A 131 -11.24 9.60 8.20
CA ARG A 131 -12.32 10.26 7.43
C ARG A 131 -12.58 9.57 6.09
N GLY A 132 -11.53 9.16 5.38
CA GLY A 132 -11.64 8.51 4.07
C GLY A 132 -12.24 7.11 4.16
N TRP A 133 -11.86 6.37 5.20
CA TRP A 133 -12.29 4.97 5.37
C TRP A 133 -13.35 4.79 6.44
N HIS A 134 -12.97 4.86 7.72
CA HIS A 134 -13.80 4.42 8.86
C HIS A 134 -15.14 5.18 8.93
N ALA A 135 -15.11 6.50 8.72
CA ALA A 135 -16.31 7.36 8.76
C ALA A 135 -17.36 7.02 7.68
N ASN A 136 -16.97 6.28 6.63
CA ASN A 136 -17.85 5.95 5.50
C ASN A 136 -18.42 4.53 5.56
N ASN A 137 -18.06 3.74 6.57
CA ASN A 137 -18.52 2.34 6.65
C ASN A 137 -20.03 2.24 6.83
N GLY A 138 -20.65 3.13 7.61
CA GLY A 138 -22.11 3.17 7.75
C GLY A 138 -22.83 3.45 6.44
N VAL A 139 -22.33 4.41 5.67
CA VAL A 139 -22.86 4.73 4.33
C VAL A 139 -22.75 3.53 3.40
N ALA A 140 -21.60 2.85 3.38
CA ALA A 140 -21.38 1.70 2.52
C ALA A 140 -22.24 0.48 2.88
N LEU A 141 -22.60 0.34 4.16
CA LEU A 141 -23.47 -0.72 4.66
C LEU A 141 -24.96 -0.35 4.63
N GLY A 142 -25.31 0.87 4.20
CA GLY A 142 -26.69 1.35 4.25
C GLY A 142 -27.24 1.61 5.66
N ASN A 143 -26.37 1.70 6.68
CA ASN A 143 -26.73 2.04 8.05
C ASN A 143 -26.09 3.38 8.47
N LEU A 144 -26.84 4.47 8.36
CA LEU A 144 -26.36 5.81 8.70
C LEU A 144 -26.23 6.07 10.22
N ARG A 145 -26.62 5.11 11.07
CA ARG A 145 -26.39 5.17 12.52
C ARG A 145 -25.00 4.65 12.92
N LEU A 146 -24.28 4.02 11.99
CA LEU A 146 -22.94 3.50 12.26
C LEU A 146 -21.89 4.59 12.14
N GLY A 147 -21.17 4.84 13.23
CA GLY A 147 -20.04 5.76 13.31
C GLY A 147 -18.76 5.10 13.79
N PHE A 148 -17.66 5.86 13.78
CA PHE A 148 -16.37 5.46 14.33
C PHE A 148 -15.85 6.51 15.33
N VAL A 149 -15.39 6.06 16.48
CA VAL A 149 -14.74 6.92 17.48
C VAL A 149 -13.27 6.54 17.58
N CYS A 150 -12.39 7.50 17.32
CA CYS A 150 -10.96 7.34 17.50
C CYS A 150 -10.54 7.77 18.91
N THR A 151 -9.86 6.89 19.63
CA THR A 151 -9.39 7.13 21.01
C THR A 151 -7.90 7.44 21.05
N LYS A 152 -7.10 6.83 20.16
CA LYS A 152 -5.65 7.03 20.11
C LYS A 152 -5.11 7.21 18.71
N GLN A 153 -4.03 7.97 18.57
CA GLN A 153 -3.26 8.07 17.33
C GLN A 153 -1.76 7.94 17.59
N SER A 154 -1.11 6.99 16.91
CA SER A 154 0.34 6.77 17.04
C SER A 154 1.19 7.98 16.70
N VAL A 155 0.75 8.78 15.71
CA VAL A 155 1.47 9.98 15.26
C VAL A 155 1.43 11.11 16.30
N ASP A 156 0.52 11.03 17.27
CA ASP A 156 0.44 11.95 18.41
C ASP A 156 1.22 11.41 19.63
N GLY A 157 2.01 10.35 19.47
CA GLY A 157 2.83 9.75 20.53
C GLY A 157 2.11 8.70 21.38
N GLN A 158 0.90 8.28 21.00
CA GLN A 158 0.16 7.23 21.71
C GLN A 158 0.55 5.82 21.23
N ASP A 159 0.25 4.80 22.03
CA ASP A 159 0.68 3.40 21.86
C ASP A 159 -0.08 2.63 20.76
N GLY A 160 -0.63 3.31 19.76
CA GLY A 160 -1.40 2.70 18.68
C GLY A 160 -2.35 3.70 18.00
N LEU A 161 -2.95 3.26 16.90
CA LEU A 161 -4.21 3.84 16.43
C LEU A 161 -5.33 2.98 16.98
N GLU A 162 -6.20 3.55 17.78
CA GLU A 162 -7.24 2.83 18.51
C GLU A 162 -8.58 3.52 18.31
N GLY A 163 -9.64 2.73 18.23
CA GLY A 163 -11.00 3.23 18.17
C GLY A 163 -12.03 2.12 18.09
N TYR A 164 -13.30 2.51 18.02
CA TYR A 164 -14.42 1.57 17.93
C TYR A 164 -15.47 2.04 16.93
N TYR A 165 -16.09 1.05 16.31
CA TYR A 165 -17.35 1.25 15.62
C TYR A 165 -18.49 1.19 16.62
N TYR A 166 -19.50 2.03 16.43
CA TYR A 166 -20.73 2.00 17.22
C TYR A 166 -21.95 2.31 16.37
N GLU A 167 -23.07 1.68 16.69
CA GLU A 167 -24.38 2.01 16.14
C GLU A 167 -25.13 2.93 17.12
N ALA A 168 -25.31 4.20 16.74
CA ALA A 168 -26.08 5.20 17.49
C ALA A 168 -27.58 4.88 17.50
N ASP A 169 -28.32 5.54 18.41
CA ASP A 169 -29.78 5.42 18.43
C ASP A 169 -30.42 6.18 17.26
N ASP A 170 -29.89 7.37 16.97
CA ASP A 170 -30.30 8.23 15.85
C ASP A 170 -29.34 8.19 14.67
N VAL A 171 -29.80 8.68 13.52
CA VAL A 171 -28.97 8.83 12.30
C VAL A 171 -27.85 9.83 12.56
N LEU A 172 -26.62 9.47 12.13
CA LEU A 172 -25.45 10.34 12.26
C LEU A 172 -25.31 11.27 11.05
N GLU A 173 -25.23 12.57 11.35
CA GLU A 173 -24.82 13.59 10.38
C GLU A 173 -23.37 13.36 9.91
N PRO A 174 -22.98 13.87 8.72
CA PRO A 174 -21.65 13.62 8.15
C PRO A 174 -20.48 13.91 9.09
N ASP A 175 -20.57 14.96 9.90
CA ASP A 175 -19.57 15.37 10.90
C ASP A 175 -19.59 14.54 12.17
N GLN A 176 -20.68 13.82 12.46
CA GLN A 176 -20.81 12.94 13.62
C GLN A 176 -20.28 11.52 13.37
N ARG A 177 -20.06 11.12 12.11
CA ARG A 177 -19.60 9.78 11.73
C ARG A 177 -18.17 9.46 12.16
N LEU A 178 -17.36 10.49 12.42
CA LEU A 178 -16.04 10.35 13.00
C LEU A 178 -15.92 11.27 14.22
N GLN A 179 -15.72 10.68 15.39
CA GLN A 179 -15.52 11.43 16.63
C GLN A 179 -14.17 11.07 17.26
N PHE A 180 -13.74 11.88 18.22
CA PHE A 180 -12.50 11.68 18.96
C PHE A 180 -12.79 11.67 20.46
N ALA A 181 -12.45 10.58 21.14
CA ALA A 181 -12.66 10.41 22.58
C ALA A 181 -11.36 9.94 23.24
N ARG A 182 -10.41 10.87 23.38
CA ARG A 182 -9.03 10.60 23.88
C ARG A 182 -8.96 10.07 25.32
N HIS A 183 -10.06 10.15 26.06
CA HIS A 183 -10.16 9.72 27.46
C HIS A 183 -10.64 8.28 27.61
N LEU A 184 -10.95 7.59 26.50
CA LEU A 184 -11.37 6.20 26.50
C LEU A 184 -10.23 5.30 26.05
N ASP A 185 -10.23 4.07 26.55
CA ASP A 185 -9.30 3.01 26.19
C ASP A 185 -10.07 1.77 25.76
N ALA A 186 -9.51 1.05 24.78
CA ALA A 186 -10.04 -0.25 24.39
C ALA A 186 -9.81 -1.30 25.50
N PRO A 187 -10.67 -2.33 25.60
CA PRO A 187 -10.40 -3.48 26.46
C PRO A 187 -9.15 -4.23 26.00
N LEU A 188 -8.56 -5.04 26.89
CA LEU A 188 -7.40 -5.86 26.55
C LEU A 188 -7.74 -6.86 25.43
N PHE A 189 -6.83 -6.99 24.47
CA PHE A 189 -6.98 -7.92 23.36
C PHE A 189 -6.77 -9.37 23.84
N ASP A 190 -7.75 -10.23 23.55
CA ASP A 190 -7.66 -11.68 23.72
C ASP A 190 -7.58 -12.36 22.34
N PRO A 191 -6.41 -12.87 21.93
CA PRO A 191 -6.24 -13.56 20.65
C PRO A 191 -7.13 -14.80 20.48
N ALA A 192 -7.51 -15.47 21.59
CA ALA A 192 -8.35 -16.68 21.53
C ALA A 192 -9.82 -16.36 21.22
N ALA A 193 -10.26 -15.14 21.50
CA ALA A 193 -11.61 -14.66 21.22
C ALA A 193 -11.74 -14.02 19.82
N ALA A 194 -10.63 -13.77 19.13
CA ALA A 194 -10.62 -13.13 17.82
C ALA A 194 -11.05 -14.11 16.71
N PRO A 195 -11.76 -13.64 15.66
CA PRO A 195 -12.08 -14.48 14.51
C PRO A 195 -10.80 -14.92 13.82
N ALA A 196 -10.74 -16.17 13.33
CA ALA A 196 -9.58 -16.70 12.63
C ALA A 196 -9.90 -16.97 11.16
N LEU A 197 -8.96 -16.64 10.27
CA LEU A 197 -8.98 -17.14 8.90
C LEU A 197 -8.42 -18.57 8.88
N PRO A 198 -8.89 -19.45 7.97
CA PRO A 198 -8.38 -20.83 7.85
C PRO A 198 -7.01 -20.87 7.14
N VAL A 199 -6.04 -20.13 7.65
CA VAL A 199 -4.77 -19.82 6.98
C VAL A 199 -3.82 -21.01 6.91
N GLU A 200 -3.96 -21.96 7.82
CA GLU A 200 -3.23 -23.24 7.78
C GLU A 200 -3.55 -24.03 6.50
N SER A 201 -4.72 -23.82 5.92
CA SER A 201 -5.13 -24.45 4.66
C SER A 201 -4.65 -23.70 3.41
N TRP A 202 -4.08 -22.50 3.56
CA TRP A 202 -3.68 -21.67 2.42
C TRP A 202 -2.21 -21.94 2.05
N PRO A 203 -1.90 -22.16 0.76
CA PRO A 203 -0.51 -22.33 0.35
C PRO A 203 0.32 -21.09 0.70
N LYS A 204 1.51 -21.26 1.31
CA LYS A 204 2.42 -20.16 1.65
C LYS A 204 2.64 -19.19 0.50
N ARG A 205 2.79 -19.71 -0.72
CA ARG A 205 2.92 -18.91 -1.95
C ARG A 205 1.74 -17.97 -2.20
N ARG A 206 0.52 -18.37 -1.84
CA ARG A 206 -0.68 -17.52 -1.94
C ARG A 206 -0.60 -16.34 -0.98
N LEU A 207 -0.16 -16.57 0.25
CA LEU A 207 0.00 -15.54 1.28
C LEU A 207 1.06 -14.51 0.90
N GLU A 208 2.23 -14.96 0.44
CA GLU A 208 3.31 -14.06 0.02
C GLU A 208 2.92 -13.21 -1.20
N LYS A 209 2.21 -13.81 -2.16
CA LYS A 209 1.65 -13.07 -3.30
C LYS A 209 0.60 -12.05 -2.85
N ALA A 210 -0.26 -12.41 -1.89
CA ALA A 210 -1.26 -11.51 -1.33
C ALA A 210 -0.60 -10.33 -0.60
N HIS A 211 0.45 -10.58 0.19
CA HIS A 211 1.24 -9.56 0.87
C HIS A 211 1.85 -8.55 -0.12
N ARG A 212 2.48 -9.03 -1.19
CA ARG A 212 2.99 -8.16 -2.28
C ARG A 212 1.86 -7.34 -2.93
N ASN A 213 0.76 -8.00 -3.30
CA ASN A 213 -0.36 -7.33 -3.93
C ASN A 213 -0.96 -6.24 -3.02
N TYR A 214 -1.04 -6.50 -1.72
CA TYR A 214 -1.53 -5.55 -0.73
C TYR A 214 -0.68 -4.27 -0.73
N ALA A 215 0.64 -4.39 -0.69
CA ALA A 215 1.53 -3.22 -0.76
C ALA A 215 1.43 -2.47 -2.10
N MET A 216 1.39 -3.21 -3.22
CA MET A 216 1.24 -2.63 -4.55
C MET A 216 -0.10 -1.88 -4.73
N GLU A 217 -1.18 -2.36 -4.11
CA GLU A 217 -2.51 -1.77 -4.22
C GLU A 217 -2.56 -0.30 -3.73
N TYR A 218 -1.76 0.03 -2.71
CA TYR A 218 -1.66 1.41 -2.23
C TYR A 218 -1.06 2.34 -3.27
N VAL A 219 0.03 1.95 -3.94
CA VAL A 219 0.62 2.75 -5.01
C VAL A 219 -0.28 2.76 -6.26
N ARG A 220 -0.96 1.64 -6.54
CA ARG A 220 -1.96 1.53 -7.59
C ARG A 220 -3.08 2.56 -7.46
N THR A 221 -3.55 2.77 -6.23
CA THR A 221 -4.57 3.80 -5.93
C THR A 221 -3.94 5.19 -5.89
N ALA A 222 -2.78 5.33 -5.28
CA ALA A 222 -2.16 6.62 -5.00
C ALA A 222 -1.73 7.38 -6.26
N ALA A 223 -1.14 6.70 -7.26
CA ALA A 223 -0.60 7.38 -8.42
C ALA A 223 -1.67 8.17 -9.21
N PRO A 224 -2.84 7.58 -9.57
CA PRO A 224 -3.94 8.34 -10.17
C PRO A 224 -4.43 9.48 -9.27
N VAL A 225 -4.57 9.25 -7.96
CA VAL A 225 -5.07 10.27 -7.01
C VAL A 225 -4.16 11.49 -6.96
N VAL A 226 -2.84 11.31 -6.94
CA VAL A 226 -1.87 12.43 -6.99
C VAL A 226 -2.03 13.24 -8.28
N VAL A 227 -2.14 12.56 -9.43
CA VAL A 227 -2.31 13.23 -10.72
C VAL A 227 -3.66 13.95 -10.81
N GLN A 228 -4.72 13.39 -10.26
CA GLN A 228 -6.04 14.03 -10.23
C GLN A 228 -6.07 15.26 -9.32
N LEU A 229 -5.32 15.23 -8.21
CA LEU A 229 -5.26 16.34 -7.26
C LEU A 229 -4.42 17.51 -7.75
N PHE A 230 -3.26 17.23 -8.34
CA PHE A 230 -2.26 18.26 -8.67
C PHE A 230 -2.08 18.47 -10.18
N GLY A 231 -2.81 17.73 -11.00
CA GLY A 231 -2.62 17.72 -12.45
C GLY A 231 -1.40 16.88 -12.88
N PRO A 232 -1.27 16.62 -14.18
CA PRO A 232 -0.27 15.70 -14.72
C PRO A 232 1.17 16.20 -14.62
N LEU A 233 1.39 17.51 -14.63
CA LEU A 233 2.74 18.10 -14.52
C LEU A 233 3.26 17.99 -13.08
N ASP A 234 2.58 18.63 -12.12
CA ASP A 234 3.01 18.62 -10.72
C ASP A 234 2.87 17.23 -10.10
N GLY A 235 1.77 16.53 -10.36
CA GLY A 235 1.56 15.17 -9.87
C GLY A 235 2.60 14.20 -10.43
N GLY A 236 2.91 14.29 -11.72
CA GLY A 236 3.98 13.50 -12.35
C GLY A 236 5.37 13.82 -11.78
N HIS A 237 5.66 15.09 -11.48
CA HIS A 237 6.90 15.50 -10.83
C HIS A 237 7.04 14.90 -9.42
N LEU A 238 5.98 14.98 -8.60
CA LEU A 238 5.96 14.44 -7.24
C LEU A 238 6.14 12.92 -7.25
N LEU A 239 5.43 12.21 -8.14
CA LEU A 239 5.57 10.76 -8.30
C LEU A 239 7.00 10.36 -8.71
N HIS A 240 7.60 11.08 -9.67
CA HIS A 240 8.98 10.85 -10.10
C HIS A 240 9.98 11.07 -8.98
N LEU A 241 9.86 12.19 -8.26
CA LEU A 241 10.74 12.53 -7.15
C LEU A 241 10.67 11.46 -6.05
N THR A 242 9.46 11.08 -5.63
CA THR A 242 9.27 10.03 -4.62
C THR A 242 9.90 8.72 -5.08
N GLY A 243 9.57 8.26 -6.30
CA GLY A 243 10.13 7.03 -6.85
C GLY A 243 11.67 7.07 -6.82
N LYS A 244 12.27 8.16 -7.26
CA LYS A 244 13.73 8.31 -7.30
C LYS A 244 14.38 8.28 -5.92
N LEU A 245 13.81 8.99 -4.95
CA LEU A 245 14.31 8.99 -3.57
C LEU A 245 14.26 7.59 -2.94
N ILE A 246 13.14 6.88 -3.11
CA ILE A 246 12.99 5.52 -2.59
C ILE A 246 13.92 4.55 -3.31
N GLY A 247 13.95 4.59 -4.65
CA GLY A 247 14.81 3.71 -5.45
C GLY A 247 16.30 3.82 -5.06
N MET A 248 16.79 5.04 -4.79
CA MET A 248 18.18 5.25 -4.34
C MET A 248 18.51 4.56 -3.02
N GLN A 249 17.53 4.45 -2.12
CA GLN A 249 17.70 3.82 -0.81
C GLN A 249 17.48 2.31 -0.84
N SER A 250 16.78 1.79 -1.87
CA SER A 250 16.30 0.41 -1.87
C SER A 250 17.21 -0.59 -2.59
N TYR A 251 18.23 -0.17 -3.34
CA TYR A 251 19.02 -1.09 -4.16
C TYR A 251 19.66 -2.22 -3.33
N ASP A 252 20.36 -1.87 -2.24
CA ASP A 252 21.15 -2.82 -1.45
C ASP A 252 20.29 -3.88 -0.74
N ASP A 253 19.05 -3.51 -0.37
CA ASP A 253 18.09 -4.43 0.23
C ASP A 253 17.35 -5.26 -0.84
N LEU A 254 17.01 -4.63 -1.97
CA LEU A 254 16.22 -5.26 -3.02
C LEU A 254 17.04 -6.26 -3.86
N ALA A 255 18.26 -5.90 -4.25
CA ALA A 255 19.08 -6.70 -5.16
C ALA A 255 19.30 -8.15 -4.69
N PRO A 256 19.63 -8.42 -3.41
CA PRO A 256 19.71 -9.79 -2.88
C PRO A 256 18.37 -10.54 -2.88
N THR A 257 17.25 -9.84 -2.70
CA THR A 257 15.91 -10.46 -2.72
C THR A 257 15.49 -10.91 -4.12
N LEU A 258 15.96 -10.20 -5.14
CA LEU A 258 15.73 -10.50 -6.55
C LEU A 258 16.79 -11.44 -7.16
N GLY A 259 17.87 -11.72 -6.43
CA GLY A 259 18.97 -12.57 -6.91
C GLY A 259 19.84 -11.92 -7.99
N ALA A 260 19.86 -10.58 -8.08
CA ALA A 260 20.61 -9.82 -9.07
C ALA A 260 21.39 -8.69 -8.41
N THR A 261 22.68 -8.91 -8.10
CA THR A 261 23.50 -8.01 -7.26
C THR A 261 24.60 -7.25 -8.03
N GLY A 262 24.73 -7.47 -9.33
CA GLY A 262 25.77 -6.83 -10.15
C GLY A 262 25.63 -5.30 -10.18
N ARG A 263 26.75 -4.58 -10.00
CA ARG A 263 26.80 -3.11 -9.89
C ARG A 263 27.23 -2.39 -11.17
N ASP A 264 27.01 -3.03 -12.31
CA ASP A 264 27.25 -2.48 -13.65
C ASP A 264 25.94 -2.45 -14.45
N ALA A 265 26.00 -1.95 -15.69
CA ALA A 265 24.84 -1.87 -16.57
C ALA A 265 24.17 -3.24 -16.79
N ALA A 266 24.96 -4.30 -16.90
CA ALA A 266 24.48 -5.67 -17.07
C ALA A 266 23.72 -6.17 -15.83
N GLY A 267 24.31 -5.98 -14.66
CA GLY A 267 23.71 -6.31 -13.37
C GLY A 267 22.43 -5.53 -13.11
N PHE A 268 22.42 -4.24 -13.43
CA PHE A 268 21.21 -3.42 -13.31
C PHE A 268 20.11 -3.85 -14.28
N ALA A 269 20.43 -4.16 -15.53
CA ALA A 269 19.46 -4.67 -16.49
C ALA A 269 18.86 -6.02 -16.04
N ALA A 270 19.69 -6.90 -15.45
CA ALA A 270 19.21 -8.14 -14.86
C ALA A 270 18.29 -7.91 -13.65
N LEU A 271 18.64 -6.96 -12.77
CA LEU A 271 17.81 -6.55 -11.64
C LEU A 271 16.47 -5.97 -12.08
N LEU A 272 16.47 -5.08 -13.07
CA LEU A 272 15.23 -4.49 -13.60
C LEU A 272 14.32 -5.56 -14.17
N ARG A 273 14.86 -6.52 -14.95
CA ARG A 273 14.07 -7.67 -15.43
C ARG A 273 13.48 -8.49 -14.28
N ALA A 274 14.27 -8.77 -13.24
CA ALA A 274 13.83 -9.54 -12.08
C ALA A 274 12.74 -8.80 -11.28
N LEU A 275 12.87 -7.48 -11.12
CA LEU A 275 11.86 -6.63 -10.49
C LEU A 275 10.54 -6.67 -11.27
N LEU A 276 10.59 -6.47 -12.58
CA LEU A 276 9.41 -6.52 -13.46
C LEU A 276 8.73 -7.91 -13.38
N ALA A 277 9.49 -8.99 -13.45
CA ALA A 277 8.94 -10.33 -13.28
C ALA A 277 8.30 -10.54 -11.89
N ALA A 278 8.91 -10.01 -10.83
CA ALA A 278 8.42 -10.15 -9.46
C ALA A 278 7.13 -9.35 -9.19
N GLN A 279 6.83 -8.32 -9.98
CA GLN A 279 5.55 -7.59 -9.96
C GLN A 279 4.48 -8.16 -10.92
N ASP A 280 4.75 -9.34 -11.51
CA ASP A 280 3.93 -10.03 -12.53
C ASP A 280 3.90 -9.32 -13.91
N ASP A 281 4.93 -8.55 -14.26
CA ASP A 281 5.12 -8.04 -15.62
C ASP A 281 5.95 -8.99 -16.48
N ASP A 282 5.63 -9.03 -17.78
CA ASP A 282 6.45 -9.70 -18.78
C ASP A 282 7.41 -8.69 -19.41
N ALA A 283 8.72 -9.00 -19.39
CA ALA A 283 9.76 -8.15 -19.92
C ALA A 283 10.88 -8.95 -20.60
N GLY A 284 11.08 -8.70 -21.90
CA GLY A 284 12.22 -9.22 -22.66
C GLY A 284 13.45 -8.34 -22.46
N LEU A 285 14.62 -8.94 -22.25
CA LEU A 285 15.92 -8.26 -22.16
C LEU A 285 16.75 -8.58 -23.40
N ARG A 286 17.32 -7.55 -24.03
CA ARG A 286 18.23 -7.67 -25.18
C ARG A 286 19.49 -6.85 -24.95
N GLU A 287 20.63 -7.40 -25.33
CA GLU A 287 21.87 -6.66 -25.43
C GLU A 287 21.90 -5.90 -26.76
N THR A 288 22.39 -4.67 -26.71
CA THR A 288 22.54 -3.78 -27.86
C THR A 288 23.99 -3.27 -27.88
N GLY A 289 24.48 -2.79 -29.02
CA GLY A 289 25.88 -2.37 -29.17
C GLY A 289 26.36 -1.24 -28.24
N GLY A 290 25.49 -0.67 -27.40
CA GLY A 290 25.82 0.36 -26.41
C GLY A 290 25.11 0.22 -25.07
N GLY A 291 24.65 -0.98 -24.69
CA GLY A 291 23.97 -1.24 -23.42
C GLY A 291 22.89 -2.31 -23.53
N TYR A 292 21.85 -2.21 -22.70
CA TYR A 292 20.76 -3.16 -22.62
C TYR A 292 19.41 -2.49 -22.88
N GLU A 293 18.50 -3.20 -23.54
CA GLU A 293 17.12 -2.79 -23.75
C GLU A 293 16.18 -3.79 -23.07
N LEU A 294 15.21 -3.28 -22.29
CA LEU A 294 14.11 -4.09 -21.76
C LEU A 294 12.79 -3.64 -22.36
N ARG A 295 12.06 -4.58 -22.95
CA ARG A 295 10.70 -4.36 -23.47
C ARG A 295 9.68 -4.99 -22.54
N GLN A 296 9.08 -4.17 -21.69
CA GLN A 296 8.02 -4.53 -20.74
C GLN A 296 6.67 -4.50 -21.46
N ILE A 297 6.04 -5.67 -21.63
CA ILE A 297 4.83 -5.87 -22.47
C ILE A 297 3.59 -5.25 -21.85
N GLY A 298 3.49 -5.24 -20.54
CA GLY A 298 2.36 -4.70 -19.78
C GLY A 298 2.85 -4.10 -18.46
N TRP A 299 1.97 -3.34 -17.80
CA TRP A 299 2.26 -2.77 -16.50
C TRP A 299 1.18 -3.14 -15.50
N LYS A 300 1.43 -4.23 -14.76
CA LYS A 300 0.47 -4.87 -13.84
C LYS A 300 -0.05 -3.93 -12.77
N LEU A 301 0.79 -3.00 -12.32
CA LEU A 301 0.39 -2.02 -11.31
C LEU A 301 -0.81 -1.18 -11.76
N MET A 302 -0.87 -0.76 -13.04
CA MET A 302 -1.97 0.06 -13.60
C MET A 302 -2.94 -0.72 -14.50
N ASP A 303 -2.70 -2.01 -14.73
CA ASP A 303 -3.57 -2.87 -15.55
C ASP A 303 -5.03 -2.80 -15.10
N GLY A 304 -5.94 -2.31 -15.97
CA GLY A 304 -7.37 -2.16 -15.67
C GLY A 304 -7.75 -0.92 -14.83
N VAL A 305 -6.84 0.03 -14.58
CA VAL A 305 -7.17 1.31 -13.94
C VAL A 305 -7.67 2.29 -15.01
N ALA A 306 -8.99 2.42 -15.16
CA ALA A 306 -9.60 3.19 -16.26
C ALA A 306 -9.26 4.69 -16.25
N ASP A 307 -9.02 5.27 -15.07
CA ASP A 307 -8.72 6.68 -14.86
C ASP A 307 -7.21 6.96 -14.67
N ALA A 308 -6.35 5.99 -15.00
CA ALA A 308 -4.90 6.17 -14.92
C ALA A 308 -4.41 7.10 -16.04
N HIS A 309 -4.06 8.33 -15.66
CA HIS A 309 -3.38 9.25 -16.55
C HIS A 309 -1.95 8.73 -16.88
N PRO A 310 -1.42 8.94 -18.09
CA PRO A 310 -0.05 8.56 -18.48
C PRO A 310 1.05 9.02 -17.50
N ALA A 311 0.84 10.17 -16.86
CA ALA A 311 1.73 10.71 -15.83
C ALA A 311 1.92 9.77 -14.61
N CYS A 312 1.04 8.78 -14.39
CA CYS A 312 1.23 7.76 -13.36
C CYS A 312 2.53 6.98 -13.55
N VAL A 313 2.99 6.77 -14.80
CA VAL A 313 4.24 6.05 -15.12
C VAL A 313 5.47 6.69 -14.45
N ARG A 314 5.37 7.97 -14.09
CA ARG A 314 6.46 8.74 -13.49
C ARG A 314 6.94 8.13 -12.17
N VAL A 315 6.06 7.45 -11.42
CA VAL A 315 6.47 6.72 -10.21
C VAL A 315 7.44 5.58 -10.53
N LEU A 316 7.15 4.79 -11.57
CA LEU A 316 7.99 3.68 -12.00
C LEU A 316 9.28 4.22 -12.61
N GLN A 317 9.20 5.25 -13.45
CA GLN A 317 10.37 5.90 -14.02
C GLN A 317 11.32 6.43 -12.94
N GLY A 318 10.80 7.18 -11.97
CA GLY A 318 11.61 7.67 -10.85
C GLY A 318 12.22 6.52 -10.06
N LEU A 319 11.44 5.49 -9.75
CA LEU A 319 11.89 4.32 -9.01
C LEU A 319 13.06 3.61 -9.69
N VAL A 320 12.96 3.37 -11.00
CA VAL A 320 14.01 2.73 -11.80
C VAL A 320 15.25 3.62 -11.89
N GLU A 321 15.10 4.93 -12.11
CA GLU A 321 16.23 5.88 -12.07
C GLU A 321 16.93 5.89 -10.70
N GLY A 322 16.17 5.83 -9.61
CA GLY A 322 16.71 5.78 -8.26
C GLY A 322 17.49 4.50 -8.01
N LEU A 323 16.93 3.34 -8.40
CA LEU A 323 17.60 2.06 -8.28
C LEU A 323 18.90 2.02 -9.11
N ALA A 324 18.91 2.61 -10.32
CA ALA A 324 20.13 2.73 -11.13
C ALA A 324 21.22 3.54 -10.42
N ALA A 325 20.84 4.67 -9.81
CA ALA A 325 21.77 5.50 -9.04
C ALA A 325 22.30 4.79 -7.78
N GLY A 326 21.47 3.98 -7.11
CA GLY A 326 21.90 3.12 -6.00
C GLY A 326 22.80 1.95 -6.45
N CYS A 327 22.59 1.44 -7.65
CA CYS A 327 23.39 0.38 -8.26
C CYS A 327 24.82 0.87 -8.56
N GLY A 328 24.95 1.97 -9.31
CA GLY A 328 26.23 2.51 -9.74
C GLY A 328 26.14 3.92 -10.33
N ARG A 329 27.08 4.80 -9.95
CA ARG A 329 27.07 6.25 -10.29
C ARG A 329 27.09 6.58 -11.78
N ARG A 330 27.43 5.63 -12.65
CA ARG A 330 27.56 5.83 -14.11
C ARG A 330 26.50 5.07 -14.91
N ILE A 331 25.58 4.38 -14.24
CA ILE A 331 24.52 3.65 -14.92
C ILE A 331 23.43 4.64 -15.30
N ALA A 332 23.21 4.79 -16.60
CA ALA A 332 22.15 5.63 -17.13
C ALA A 332 20.96 4.76 -17.52
N VAL A 333 19.77 5.09 -17.03
CA VAL A 333 18.52 4.44 -17.43
C VAL A 333 17.55 5.48 -17.97
N SER A 334 16.85 5.14 -19.06
CA SER A 334 15.77 5.96 -19.59
C SER A 334 14.60 5.09 -20.03
N LEU A 335 13.41 5.67 -19.97
CA LEU A 335 12.19 5.11 -20.51
C LEU A 335 11.87 5.84 -21.83
N ALA A 336 11.72 5.11 -22.92
CA ALA A 336 11.38 5.67 -24.23
C ALA A 336 9.86 5.74 -24.44
N GLY A 337 9.44 6.56 -25.41
CA GLY A 337 8.04 6.66 -25.87
C GLY A 337 7.23 7.77 -25.20
N ASP A 338 5.94 7.82 -25.55
CA ASP A 338 4.96 8.78 -25.04
C ASP A 338 4.30 8.34 -23.71
N HIS A 339 4.68 7.15 -23.24
CA HIS A 339 4.23 6.51 -22.00
C HIS A 339 2.70 6.36 -21.88
N HIS A 340 1.96 6.46 -22.99
CA HIS A 340 0.50 6.37 -22.99
C HIS A 340 0.01 4.93 -22.85
N ALA A 341 0.79 3.96 -23.33
CA ALA A 341 0.48 2.55 -23.20
C ALA A 341 1.74 1.69 -23.17
N ALA A 342 1.60 0.46 -22.68
CA ALA A 342 2.60 -0.57 -22.88
C ALA A 342 2.66 -0.96 -24.38
N PRO A 343 3.82 -1.39 -24.91
CA PRO A 343 5.03 -1.76 -24.17
C PRO A 343 5.85 -0.55 -23.69
N LEU A 344 6.37 -0.66 -22.47
CA LEU A 344 7.35 0.28 -21.92
C LEU A 344 8.76 -0.18 -22.32
N VAL A 345 9.56 0.70 -22.91
CA VAL A 345 10.90 0.36 -23.40
C VAL A 345 11.96 1.08 -22.57
N TRP A 346 12.71 0.30 -21.80
CA TRP A 346 13.80 0.80 -20.96
C TRP A 346 15.12 0.62 -21.66
N THR A 347 15.99 1.63 -21.62
CA THR A 347 17.39 1.49 -22.03
C THR A 347 18.30 1.68 -20.84
N VAL A 348 19.31 0.83 -20.69
CA VAL A 348 20.31 0.84 -19.62
C VAL A 348 21.70 0.93 -20.26
N ARG A 349 22.50 1.90 -19.85
CA ARG A 349 23.87 2.13 -20.35
C ARG A 349 24.87 2.26 -19.23
#